data_AF-A0A2V5Q224-F1
#
_entry.id   AF-A0A2V5Q224-F1
#
_cell.length_a   1.000
_cell.length_b   1.000
_cell.length_c   1.000
_cell.angle_alpha   90.00
_cell.angle_beta   90.00
_cell.angle_gamma   90.00
#
_symmetry.space_group_name_H-M   'P 1'
#
loop_
_entity.id
_entity.type
_entity.pdbx_description
1 polymer ?
#
loop_
_entity_poly.entity_id
_entity_poly.type
_entity_poly.pdbx_seq_one_letter_code
_entity_poly.pdbx_strand_id
1 'polypeptide(L)' 'PDLPGCIAAGKARDSVEREMHDAIEFHLDGLRRAGEPIPAPRSQASYCEVGA' A
#
# COMPACT_ATOMS: atom_id res chain seq x y z
N PRO A 1 1.97 -3.44 -7.42
CA PRO A 1 1.48 -3.20 -6.05
C PRO A 1 0.67 -4.43 -5.61
N ASP A 2 0.79 -4.86 -4.36
CA ASP A 2 0.16 -6.11 -3.90
C ASP A 2 -1.34 -5.96 -3.65
N LEU A 3 -1.81 -4.73 -3.38
CA LEU A 3 -3.21 -4.37 -3.21
C LEU A 3 -3.63 -3.35 -4.29
N PRO A 4 -4.02 -3.80 -5.50
CA PRO A 4 -4.44 -2.90 -6.56
C PRO A 4 -5.65 -2.04 -6.14
N GLY A 5 -5.58 -0.73 -6.36
CA GLY A 5 -6.65 0.21 -6.01
C GLY A 5 -6.65 0.69 -4.55
N CYS A 6 -5.78 0.16 -3.68
CA CYS A 6 -5.56 0.70 -2.34
C CYS A 6 -4.61 1.91 -2.41
N ILE A 7 -5.13 3.11 -2.17
CA ILE A 7 -4.41 4.38 -2.32
C ILE A 7 -4.59 5.21 -1.05
N ALA A 8 -3.50 5.80 -0.57
CA ALA A 8 -3.51 6.76 0.53
C ALA A 8 -2.76 8.03 0.12
N ALA A 9 -3.20 9.19 0.63
CA ALA A 9 -2.60 10.48 0.34
C ALA A 9 -2.61 11.37 1.60
N GLY A 10 -1.64 12.27 1.70
CA GLY A 10 -1.43 13.10 2.87
C GLY A 10 -0.49 14.25 2.59
N LYS A 11 -0.47 15.26 3.47
CA LYS A 11 0.34 16.48 3.29
C LYS A 11 1.81 16.29 3.66
N ALA A 12 2.12 15.24 4.43
CA ALA A 12 3.45 14.90 4.89
C ALA A 12 3.67 13.39 4.83
N ARG A 13 4.94 12.96 4.76
CA ARG A 13 5.30 11.54 4.69
C ARG A 13 4.65 10.71 5.79
N ASP A 14 4.81 11.11 7.05
CA ASP A 14 4.24 10.40 8.20
C ASP A 14 2.72 10.29 8.12
N SER A 15 2.05 11.33 7.57
CA SER A 15 0.61 11.28 7.35
C SER A 15 0.23 10.28 6.26
N VAL A 16 0.96 10.23 5.14
CA VAL A 16 0.74 9.26 4.08
C VAL A 16 0.96 7.84 4.60
N GLU A 17 2.02 7.61 5.38
CA GLU A 17 2.34 6.29 5.92
C GLU A 17 1.25 5.78 6.88
N ARG A 18 0.72 6.66 7.76
CA ARG A 18 -0.41 6.30 8.64
C ARG A 18 -1.66 5.97 7.84
N GLU A 19 -2.06 6.84 6.91
CA GLU A 19 -3.25 6.61 6.07
C GLU A 19 -3.10 5.34 5.21
N MET A 20 -1.89 5.03 4.74
CA MET A 20 -1.60 3.79 4.02
C MET A 20 -1.80 2.57 4.91
N HIS A 21 -1.33 2.62 6.16
CA HIS A 21 -1.53 1.52 7.12
C HIS A 21 -3.01 1.26 7.36
N ASP A 22 -3.79 2.31 7.63
CA ASP A 22 -5.23 2.21 7.89
C ASP A 22 -6.00 1.70 6.64
N ALA A 23 -5.64 2.20 5.45
CA ALA A 23 -6.25 1.78 4.19
C ALA A 23 -5.96 0.29 3.87
N ILE A 24 -4.74 -0.18 4.14
CA ILE A 24 -4.36 -1.59 3.97
C ILE A 24 -5.16 -2.47 4.93
N GLU A 25 -5.25 -2.10 6.21
CA GLU A 25 -6.01 -2.87 7.21
C GLU A 25 -7.48 -3.00 6.81
N PHE A 26 -8.11 -1.88 6.43
CA PHE A 26 -9.49 -1.85 5.97
C PHE A 26 -9.71 -2.73 4.73
N HIS A 27 -8.83 -2.63 3.73
CA HIS A 27 -8.97 -3.39 2.49
C HIS A 27 -8.81 -4.90 2.73
N LEU A 28 -7.83 -5.31 3.56
CA LEU A 28 -7.63 -6.71 3.92
C LEU A 28 -8.83 -7.28 4.69
N ASP A 29 -9.45 -6.50 5.57
CA ASP A 29 -10.69 -6.92 6.25
C ASP A 29 -11.85 -7.10 5.24
N GLY A 30 -11.96 -6.19 4.25
CA GLY A 30 -12.89 -6.35 3.12
C GLY A 30 -12.70 -7.67 2.37
N LEU A 31 -11.47 -8.00 1.99
CA LEU A 31 -11.14 -9.26 1.30
C LEU A 31 -11.51 -10.48 2.15
N ARG A 32 -11.20 -10.45 3.45
CA ARG A 32 -11.57 -11.55 4.39
C ARG A 32 -13.08 -11.77 4.43
N ARG A 33 -13.86 -10.70 4.54
CA ARG A 33 -15.32 -10.76 4.59
C ARG A 33 -15.93 -11.24 3.28
N ALA A 34 -15.30 -10.92 2.14
CA ALA A 34 -15.70 -11.39 0.82
C ALA A 34 -15.27 -12.85 0.54
N GLY A 35 -14.44 -13.46 1.38
CA GLY A 35 -13.87 -14.78 1.13
C GLY A 35 -12.81 -14.78 0.03
N GLU A 36 -12.26 -13.61 -0.29
CA GLU A 36 -11.23 -13.46 -1.30
C GLU A 36 -9.82 -13.77 -0.73
N PRO A 37 -8.90 -14.28 -1.57
CA PRO A 37 -7.55 -14.58 -1.12
C PRO A 37 -6.79 -13.30 -0.77
N ILE A 38 -6.07 -13.32 0.35
CA ILE A 38 -5.15 -12.25 0.72
C ILE A 38 -3.84 -12.42 -0.05
N PRO A 39 -3.38 -11.41 -0.82
CA PRO A 39 -2.12 -11.49 -1.54
C PRO A 39 -0.92 -11.46 -0.57
N ALA A 40 0.16 -12.16 -0.93
CA ALA A 40 1.38 -12.15 -0.15
C ALA A 40 2.12 -10.80 -0.29
N PRO A 41 2.67 -10.25 0.81
CA PRO A 41 3.38 -8.97 0.77
C PRO A 41 4.71 -9.07 0.02
N ARG A 42 5.05 -8.04 -0.76
CA ARG A 42 6.31 -7.92 -1.50
C ARG A 42 6.84 -6.49 -1.43
N SER A 43 8.16 -6.35 -1.54
CA SER A 43 8.82 -5.05 -1.67
C SER A 43 9.87 -5.11 -2.77
N GLN A 44 10.01 -4.02 -3.53
CA GLN A 44 10.98 -3.88 -4.62
C GLN A 44 11.58 -2.48 -4.54
N ALA A 45 12.89 -2.38 -4.72
CA ALA A 45 13.62 -1.12 -4.76
C ALA A 45 14.59 -1.14 -5.94
N SER A 46 14.81 0.02 -6.55
CA SER A 46 15.81 0.22 -7.61
C SER A 46 16.55 1.52 -7.35
N TYR A 47 17.82 1.55 -7.73
CA TYR A 47 18.58 2.78 -7.85
C TYR A 47 18.38 3.36 -9.26
N CYS A 48 18.44 4.68 -9.38
CA CYS A 48 18.41 5.39 -10.66
C CYS A 48 19.50 6.46 -10.65
N GLU A 49 20.31 6.54 -11.71
CA GLU A 49 21.21 7.67 -11.90
C GLU A 49 20.42 8.89 -12.41
N VAL A 50 20.82 10.08 -11.96
CA VAL A 50 20.24 11.35 -12.40
C VAL A 50 21.35 12.11 -13.11
N GLY A 51 21.10 12.52 -14.36
CA GLY A 51 22.08 13.27 -15.16
C GLY A 51 22.47 14.59 -14.48
N ALA A 52 23.75 14.96 -14.63
CA ALA A 52 24.31 16.20 -14.09
C ALA A 52 23.88 17.45 -14.87
#